data_AF-A0A966WSP3-F1
#
_entry.id   AF-A0A966WSP3-F1
#
_cell.length_a   1.000
_cell.length_b   1.000
_cell.length_c   1.000
_cell.angle_alpha   90.00
_cell.angle_beta   90.00
_cell.angle_gamma   90.00
#
_symmetry.space_group_name_H-M   'P 1'
#
loop_
_entity.id
_entity.type
_entity.pdbx_description
1 polymer ?
#
loop_
_entity_poly.entity_id
_entity_poly.type
_entity_poly.pdbx_seq_one_letter_code
_entity_poly.pdbx_strand_id
1 'polypeptide(L)'
;MYFSPASGGATYRGTTLADRLSGTSAGDTINGYSGNDILNGNAGDDTITGGTGNDTITGGTGNDTIDGGAGNDTVKWAPGDGNDTVTLGTGTNSIDFGTNAYTYLDSGAQRVFTIGSATVTVTDWTTGTNSVVSYNQAPTVTSGSSASFAENATGTVYTAAGSDPDANTALSFALGGVDAALFNIDTASGVVTFKTSPNFEAPTDAGANNVYDITVTAFDGSLSSAAQAVAITVTNVNEAPSITSGSSASFAENATGTVYTAAGSDPDA
;
A
#
# COMPACT_ATOMS: atom_id res chain seq x y z
N MET A 1 -4.41 41.11 -24.72
CA MET A 1 -4.72 40.86 -26.14
C MET A 1 -4.36 39.40 -26.38
N TYR A 2 -5.35 38.52 -26.50
CA TYR A 2 -5.10 37.10 -26.78
C TYR A 2 -4.79 36.95 -28.27
N PHE A 3 -3.54 36.71 -28.61
CA PHE A 3 -3.19 36.16 -29.90
C PHE A 3 -3.33 34.64 -29.76
N SER A 4 -4.28 34.05 -30.48
CA SER A 4 -4.26 32.61 -30.71
C SER A 4 -3.28 32.39 -31.86
N PRO A 5 -2.10 31.77 -31.64
CA PRO A 5 -1.28 31.36 -32.75
C PRO A 5 -2.00 30.23 -33.49
N ALA A 6 -1.65 30.10 -34.76
CA ALA A 6 -2.06 29.01 -35.63
C ALA A 6 -1.66 27.64 -35.05
N SER A 7 -2.14 26.58 -35.68
CA SER A 7 -1.87 25.16 -35.42
C SER A 7 -0.39 24.73 -35.57
N GLY A 8 0.55 25.51 -35.06
CA GLY A 8 1.99 25.23 -35.03
C GLY A 8 2.59 25.70 -33.73
N GLY A 9 3.68 25.05 -33.31
CA GLY A 9 4.38 25.32 -32.06
C GLY A 9 4.63 26.79 -31.77
N ALA A 10 4.42 27.18 -30.52
CA ALA A 10 4.71 28.48 -29.95
C ALA A 10 6.03 28.46 -29.18
N THR A 11 6.63 29.65 -29.03
CA THR A 11 7.81 29.83 -28.17
C THR A 11 7.42 30.62 -26.93
N TYR A 12 7.68 30.02 -25.76
CA TYR A 12 7.51 30.62 -24.44
C TYR A 12 8.87 30.96 -23.85
N ARG A 13 8.96 32.14 -23.24
CA ARG A 13 10.19 32.67 -22.63
C ARG A 13 9.87 33.24 -21.26
N GLY A 14 10.55 32.72 -20.24
CA GLY A 14 10.54 33.23 -18.88
C GLY A 14 11.43 34.46 -18.74
N THR A 15 11.79 34.74 -17.51
CA THR A 15 12.51 35.91 -17.05
C THR A 15 13.69 35.47 -16.18
N THR A 16 14.17 36.32 -15.29
CA THR A 16 15.17 35.93 -14.29
C THR A 16 14.55 35.64 -12.93
N LEU A 17 13.23 35.49 -12.88
CA LEU A 17 12.44 35.23 -11.68
C LEU A 17 11.77 33.86 -11.83
N ALA A 18 11.16 33.36 -10.75
CA ALA A 18 10.35 32.16 -10.82
C ALA A 18 9.12 32.39 -11.71
N ASP A 19 9.07 31.65 -12.83
CA ASP A 19 8.02 31.72 -13.83
C ASP A 19 7.13 30.48 -13.82
N ARG A 20 5.94 30.64 -14.38
CA ARG A 20 5.00 29.53 -14.65
C ARG A 20 4.63 29.58 -16.12
N LEU A 21 5.22 28.69 -16.91
CA LEU A 21 5.03 28.63 -18.36
C LEU A 21 4.27 27.36 -18.72
N SER A 22 3.33 27.49 -19.64
CA SER A 22 2.58 26.34 -20.16
C SER A 22 2.43 26.46 -21.66
N GLY A 23 2.78 25.37 -22.35
CA GLY A 23 2.59 25.18 -23.77
C GLY A 23 1.13 24.94 -24.15
N THR A 24 0.94 24.44 -25.36
CA THR A 24 -0.30 24.15 -26.05
C THR A 24 -0.41 22.65 -26.29
N SER A 25 -1.25 22.22 -27.23
CA SER A 25 -1.29 20.82 -27.66
C SER A 25 -0.47 20.55 -28.93
N ALA A 26 0.42 21.46 -29.29
CA ALA A 26 1.35 21.34 -30.40
C ALA A 26 2.78 21.40 -29.85
N GLY A 27 3.75 20.84 -30.58
CA GLY A 27 5.15 20.85 -30.14
C GLY A 27 5.71 22.27 -30.03
N ASP A 28 5.97 22.71 -28.81
CA ASP A 28 6.36 24.05 -28.40
C ASP A 28 7.84 24.14 -28.03
N THR A 29 8.34 25.36 -27.90
CA THR A 29 9.66 25.63 -27.31
C THR A 29 9.48 26.48 -26.05
N ILE A 30 9.87 25.95 -24.89
CA ILE A 30 9.72 26.63 -23.60
C ILE A 30 11.12 26.88 -23.01
N ASN A 31 11.42 28.12 -22.64
CA ASN A 31 12.68 28.49 -21.99
C ASN A 31 12.39 29.20 -20.66
N GLY A 32 12.77 28.63 -19.53
CA GLY A 32 12.62 29.21 -18.18
C GLY A 32 13.62 30.35 -17.92
N TYR A 33 14.88 30.14 -18.32
CA TYR A 33 16.04 30.99 -18.05
C TYR A 33 16.53 30.91 -16.62
N SER A 34 16.39 31.95 -15.80
CA SER A 34 16.88 31.92 -14.42
C SER A 34 15.69 32.03 -13.50
N GLY A 35 15.68 31.28 -12.42
CA GLY A 35 14.54 31.23 -11.53
C GLY A 35 14.29 29.82 -11.06
N ASN A 36 13.32 29.64 -10.19
CA ASN A 36 12.82 28.31 -9.88
C ASN A 36 11.49 28.18 -10.61
N ASP A 37 11.54 27.64 -11.82
CA ASP A 37 10.45 27.71 -12.77
C ASP A 37 9.53 26.49 -12.70
N ILE A 38 8.31 26.67 -13.16
CA ILE A 38 7.36 25.58 -13.38
C ILE A 38 7.00 25.58 -14.86
N LEU A 39 7.50 24.59 -15.58
CA LEU A 39 7.41 24.48 -17.04
C LEU A 39 6.57 23.26 -17.41
N ASN A 40 5.55 23.46 -18.24
CA ASN A 40 4.65 22.40 -18.68
C ASN A 40 4.44 22.45 -20.20
N GLY A 41 4.91 21.44 -20.94
CA GLY A 41 4.72 21.32 -22.40
C GLY A 41 3.27 21.06 -22.80
N ASN A 42 2.58 20.22 -22.01
CA ASN A 42 1.25 19.65 -22.23
C ASN A 42 1.21 18.56 -23.29
N ALA A 43 0.95 18.87 -24.56
CA ALA A 43 0.85 17.84 -25.58
C ALA A 43 1.56 18.27 -26.86
N GLY A 44 2.05 17.30 -27.62
CA GLY A 44 2.94 17.53 -28.76
C GLY A 44 4.39 17.26 -28.38
N ASP A 45 5.26 17.21 -29.38
CA ASP A 45 6.69 16.97 -29.16
C ASP A 45 7.37 18.29 -28.79
N ASP A 46 7.53 18.55 -27.49
CA ASP A 46 8.01 19.81 -26.94
C ASP A 46 9.54 19.85 -26.77
N THR A 47 10.11 21.06 -26.82
CA THR A 47 11.50 21.33 -26.40
C THR A 47 11.48 22.28 -25.21
N ILE A 48 11.94 21.81 -24.05
CA ILE A 48 11.87 22.55 -22.79
C ILE A 48 13.26 22.72 -22.19
N THR A 49 13.63 23.96 -21.86
CA THR A 49 14.86 24.27 -21.13
C THR A 49 14.52 25.00 -19.84
N GLY A 50 14.90 24.42 -18.69
CA GLY A 50 14.80 25.03 -17.35
C GLY A 50 15.73 26.23 -17.25
N GLY A 51 17.03 25.96 -17.20
CA GLY A 51 18.07 26.96 -17.28
C GLY A 51 18.88 26.99 -15.99
N THR A 52 18.76 28.01 -15.15
CA THR A 52 19.45 28.06 -13.86
C THR A 52 18.45 28.22 -12.72
N GLY A 53 18.65 27.50 -11.63
CA GLY A 53 17.77 27.47 -10.48
C GLY A 53 17.12 26.10 -10.35
N ASN A 54 16.15 25.96 -9.45
CA ASN A 54 15.54 24.66 -9.16
C ASN A 54 14.20 24.56 -9.86
N ASP A 55 14.19 23.93 -11.03
CA ASP A 55 13.03 23.92 -11.91
C ASP A 55 12.16 22.67 -11.70
N THR A 56 10.86 22.81 -11.91
CA THR A 56 9.92 21.69 -12.02
C THR A 56 9.40 21.63 -13.44
N ILE A 57 9.69 20.53 -14.14
CA ILE A 57 9.43 20.40 -15.56
C ILE A 57 8.50 19.21 -15.83
N THR A 58 7.54 19.38 -16.71
CA THR A 58 6.68 18.32 -17.24
C THR A 58 6.62 18.50 -18.76
N GLY A 59 7.02 17.48 -19.51
CA GLY A 59 6.85 17.47 -20.97
C GLY A 59 5.37 17.30 -21.31
N GLY A 60 4.81 16.18 -20.87
CA GLY A 60 3.41 15.83 -21.08
C GLY A 60 3.30 14.79 -22.18
N THR A 61 2.22 14.77 -22.96
CA THR A 61 2.04 13.75 -23.99
C THR A 61 2.75 14.11 -25.30
N GLY A 62 3.67 13.31 -25.79
CA GLY A 62 4.51 13.60 -26.94
C GLY A 62 5.86 12.94 -26.75
N ASN A 63 6.77 13.11 -27.71
CA ASN A 63 8.17 12.78 -27.50
C ASN A 63 8.93 14.06 -27.24
N ASP A 64 9.15 14.36 -25.97
CA ASP A 64 9.68 15.63 -25.52
C ASP A 64 11.20 15.61 -25.38
N THR A 65 11.82 16.77 -25.56
CA THR A 65 13.24 17.01 -25.28
C THR A 65 13.34 18.02 -24.15
N ILE A 66 13.90 17.60 -23.01
CA ILE A 66 13.98 18.40 -21.79
C ILE A 66 15.45 18.60 -21.40
N ASP A 67 15.84 19.83 -21.08
CA ASP A 67 17.10 20.19 -20.45
C ASP A 67 16.84 20.95 -19.15
N GLY A 68 17.15 20.36 -17.99
CA GLY A 68 17.01 21.00 -16.67
C GLY A 68 17.99 22.15 -16.49
N GLY A 69 19.23 21.97 -16.95
CA GLY A 69 20.28 22.97 -16.81
C GLY A 69 21.00 22.88 -15.46
N ALA A 70 21.13 23.99 -14.75
CA ALA A 70 21.93 24.08 -13.54
C ALA A 70 21.07 24.37 -12.31
N GLY A 71 21.12 23.49 -11.32
CA GLY A 71 20.39 23.62 -10.07
C GLY A 71 19.87 22.27 -9.64
N ASN A 72 18.87 22.25 -8.76
CA ASN A 72 18.25 21.02 -8.31
C ASN A 72 16.89 20.86 -8.98
N ASP A 73 16.88 20.20 -10.12
CA ASP A 73 15.70 20.13 -10.99
C ASP A 73 14.87 18.88 -10.72
N THR A 74 13.57 18.98 -10.93
CA THR A 74 12.63 17.85 -10.86
C THR A 74 11.88 17.73 -12.18
N VAL A 75 12.11 16.64 -12.91
CA VAL A 75 11.35 16.30 -14.11
C VAL A 75 10.26 15.30 -13.74
N LYS A 76 9.00 15.66 -13.96
CA LYS A 76 7.86 14.78 -13.76
C LYS A 76 7.53 14.07 -15.06
N TRP A 77 7.31 12.76 -14.96
CA TRP A 77 7.05 11.92 -16.10
C TRP A 77 6.08 10.80 -15.72
N ALA A 78 5.07 10.54 -16.56
CA ALA A 78 4.03 9.57 -16.31
C ALA A 78 3.87 8.58 -17.48
N PRO A 79 3.32 7.37 -17.22
CA PRO A 79 2.93 6.48 -18.31
C PRO A 79 1.94 7.16 -19.25
N GLY A 80 2.24 7.15 -20.54
CA GLY A 80 1.43 7.79 -21.57
C GLY A 80 1.94 9.17 -22.01
N ASP A 81 2.98 9.68 -21.37
CA ASP A 81 3.68 10.89 -21.80
C ASP A 81 4.35 10.63 -23.14
N GLY A 82 5.19 9.61 -23.27
CA GLY A 82 5.68 9.18 -24.58
C GLY A 82 7.13 8.71 -24.50
N ASN A 83 7.93 8.97 -25.52
CA ASN A 83 9.34 8.61 -25.50
C ASN A 83 10.21 9.86 -25.39
N ASP A 84 10.55 10.22 -24.16
CA ASP A 84 11.19 11.50 -23.87
C ASP A 84 12.71 11.36 -23.72
N THR A 85 13.40 12.45 -24.04
CA THR A 85 14.85 12.61 -23.84
C THR A 85 15.09 13.73 -22.85
N VAL A 86 15.78 13.42 -21.75
CA VAL A 86 16.01 14.35 -20.64
C VAL A 86 17.51 14.50 -20.40
N THR A 87 17.99 15.73 -20.39
CA THR A 87 19.27 16.13 -19.79
C THR A 87 18.95 16.80 -18.46
N LEU A 88 19.40 16.26 -17.33
CA LEU A 88 19.15 16.83 -16.00
C LEU A 88 20.16 17.93 -15.66
N GLY A 89 21.33 17.91 -16.28
CA GLY A 89 22.38 18.89 -16.09
C GLY A 89 23.07 18.77 -14.72
N THR A 90 23.51 19.90 -14.15
CA THR A 90 24.34 19.91 -12.94
C THR A 90 23.52 20.18 -11.68
N GLY A 91 23.85 19.50 -10.59
CA GLY A 91 23.26 19.72 -9.27
C GLY A 91 22.72 18.41 -8.70
N THR A 92 21.74 18.49 -7.81
CA THR A 92 21.03 17.31 -7.27
C THR A 92 19.65 17.24 -7.88
N ASN A 93 19.50 16.44 -8.92
CA ASN A 93 18.28 16.39 -9.71
C ASN A 93 17.45 15.15 -9.43
N SER A 94 16.18 15.22 -9.78
CA SER A 94 15.29 14.09 -9.69
C SER A 94 14.38 13.90 -10.88
N ILE A 95 14.10 12.63 -11.17
CA ILE A 95 12.99 12.24 -12.03
C ILE A 95 11.87 11.66 -11.17
N ASP A 96 10.68 12.23 -11.31
CA ASP A 96 9.49 11.91 -10.53
C ASP A 96 8.53 11.11 -11.40
N PHE A 97 8.41 9.81 -11.10
CA PHE A 97 7.47 8.90 -11.75
C PHE A 97 6.12 8.78 -11.02
N GLY A 98 5.88 9.59 -10.00
CA GLY A 98 4.80 9.39 -9.06
C GLY A 98 4.87 7.99 -8.44
N THR A 99 3.73 7.31 -8.41
CA THR A 99 3.58 5.98 -7.83
C THR A 99 3.79 4.85 -8.86
N ASN A 100 4.44 5.12 -9.99
CA ASN A 100 4.54 4.16 -11.08
C ASN A 100 5.79 3.29 -10.93
N ALA A 101 5.61 1.97 -11.02
CA ALA A 101 6.72 1.02 -11.08
C ALA A 101 7.51 1.19 -12.40
N TYR A 102 8.84 1.18 -12.30
CA TYR A 102 9.74 1.36 -13.44
C TYR A 102 10.82 0.27 -13.47
N THR A 103 11.32 -0.02 -14.67
CA THR A 103 12.60 -0.71 -14.87
C THR A 103 13.62 0.29 -15.43
N TYR A 104 14.91 -0.02 -15.33
CA TYR A 104 15.93 0.81 -15.96
C TYR A 104 17.06 0.00 -16.60
N LEU A 105 17.68 0.57 -17.61
CA LEU A 105 18.89 0.08 -18.27
C LEU A 105 19.95 1.19 -18.32
N ASP A 106 21.14 0.90 -17.82
CA ASP A 106 22.28 1.82 -17.86
C ASP A 106 23.13 1.57 -19.12
N SER A 107 23.52 2.65 -19.82
CA SER A 107 24.38 2.63 -20.99
C SER A 107 25.32 3.84 -20.99
N GLY A 108 26.53 3.65 -20.45
CA GLY A 108 27.49 4.74 -20.27
C GLY A 108 26.97 5.79 -19.29
N ALA A 109 26.89 7.04 -19.71
CA ALA A 109 26.32 8.14 -18.92
C ALA A 109 24.79 8.17 -18.95
N GLN A 110 24.14 7.35 -19.79
CA GLN A 110 22.68 7.35 -19.96
C GLN A 110 22.01 6.31 -19.06
N ARG A 111 20.80 6.62 -18.62
CA ARG A 111 19.86 5.66 -18.03
C ARG A 111 18.53 5.76 -18.76
N VAL A 112 18.04 4.63 -19.23
CA VAL A 112 16.71 4.53 -19.85
C VAL A 112 15.76 3.94 -18.83
N PHE A 113 14.75 4.70 -18.43
CA PHE A 113 13.64 4.20 -17.61
C PHE A 113 12.50 3.73 -18.51
N THR A 114 11.85 2.64 -18.14
CA THR A 114 10.69 2.11 -18.86
C THR A 114 9.52 1.94 -17.89
N ILE A 115 8.36 2.47 -18.27
CA ILE A 115 7.08 2.29 -17.56
C ILE A 115 6.01 1.94 -18.59
N GLY A 116 5.46 0.73 -18.48
CA GLY A 116 4.56 0.21 -19.52
C GLY A 116 5.27 0.11 -20.88
N SER A 117 4.74 0.78 -21.90
CA SER A 117 5.31 0.82 -23.26
C SER A 117 6.09 2.09 -23.58
N ALA A 118 6.18 3.03 -22.64
CA ALA A 118 6.80 4.33 -22.82
C ALA A 118 8.16 4.38 -22.10
N THR A 119 9.06 5.25 -22.58
CA THR A 119 10.43 5.35 -22.05
C THR A 119 10.83 6.79 -21.82
N VAL A 120 11.63 7.04 -20.79
CA VAL A 120 12.38 8.28 -20.66
C VAL A 120 13.87 7.98 -20.61
N THR A 121 14.60 8.58 -21.54
CA THR A 121 16.06 8.45 -21.64
C THR A 121 16.70 9.65 -20.96
N VAL A 122 17.29 9.44 -19.79
CA VAL A 122 18.13 10.45 -19.14
C VAL A 122 19.54 10.34 -19.72
N THR A 123 19.97 11.33 -20.49
CA THR A 123 21.20 11.27 -21.30
C THR A 123 22.48 11.50 -20.50
N ASP A 124 22.36 12.09 -19.32
CA ASP A 124 23.46 12.50 -18.46
C ASP A 124 23.25 12.05 -17.01
N TRP A 125 22.68 10.85 -16.83
CA TRP A 125 22.38 10.25 -15.52
C TRP A 125 23.56 10.30 -14.53
N THR A 126 24.80 10.24 -15.01
CA THR A 126 26.01 10.30 -14.17
C THR A 126 26.54 11.71 -13.92
N THR A 127 25.95 12.76 -14.50
CA THR A 127 26.30 14.17 -14.27
C THR A 127 25.56 14.68 -13.05
N GLY A 128 26.28 15.32 -12.11
CA GLY A 128 25.66 15.74 -10.84
C GLY A 128 25.28 14.56 -9.95
N THR A 129 24.24 14.74 -9.14
CA THR A 129 23.63 13.70 -8.30
C THR A 129 22.19 13.50 -8.73
N ASN A 130 21.93 12.49 -9.56
CA ASN A 130 20.59 12.21 -10.07
C ASN A 130 19.94 11.05 -9.30
N SER A 131 18.67 11.22 -8.93
CA SER A 131 17.87 10.20 -8.25
C SER A 131 16.49 10.10 -8.86
N VAL A 132 15.83 8.95 -8.71
CA VAL A 132 14.39 8.87 -8.90
C VAL A 132 13.70 9.29 -7.62
N VAL A 133 12.61 10.06 -7.70
CA VAL A 133 11.68 10.23 -6.57
C VAL A 133 10.88 8.94 -6.44
N SER A 134 11.12 8.18 -5.38
CA SER A 134 10.27 7.05 -5.02
C SER A 134 9.10 7.56 -4.17
N TYR A 135 7.86 7.44 -4.66
CA TYR A 135 6.68 7.69 -3.83
C TYR A 135 6.33 6.40 -3.11
N ASN A 136 6.36 6.46 -1.77
CA ASN A 136 5.90 5.35 -0.94
C ASN A 136 4.41 5.07 -1.19
N GLN A 137 4.08 3.90 -1.69
CA GLN A 137 2.72 3.42 -1.91
C GLN A 137 2.22 2.72 -0.65
N ALA A 138 0.92 2.84 -0.35
CA ALA A 138 0.37 2.15 0.81
C ALA A 138 0.35 0.62 0.57
N PRO A 139 0.56 -0.18 1.63
CA PRO A 139 0.49 -1.63 1.50
C PRO A 139 -0.94 -2.09 1.29
N THR A 140 -1.08 -3.35 0.89
CA THR A 140 -2.37 -4.04 0.72
C THR A 140 -2.41 -5.31 1.58
N VAL A 141 -3.56 -5.60 2.20
CA VAL A 141 -3.79 -6.89 2.85
C VAL A 141 -4.18 -7.91 1.78
N THR A 142 -3.52 -9.06 1.76
CA THR A 142 -3.68 -10.13 0.78
C THR A 142 -4.20 -11.44 1.36
N SER A 143 -4.25 -11.55 2.69
CA SER A 143 -4.89 -12.68 3.37
C SER A 143 -6.41 -12.70 3.17
N GLY A 144 -7.03 -13.87 3.35
CA GLY A 144 -8.47 -14.06 3.11
C GLY A 144 -9.38 -13.36 4.12
N SER A 145 -10.65 -13.17 3.79
CA SER A 145 -11.63 -12.48 4.65
C SER A 145 -12.36 -13.39 5.65
N SER A 146 -11.94 -14.64 5.81
CA SER A 146 -12.58 -15.58 6.73
C SER A 146 -11.63 -16.71 7.14
N ALA A 147 -11.85 -17.25 8.34
CA ALA A 147 -11.21 -18.47 8.82
C ALA A 147 -12.17 -19.28 9.71
N SER A 148 -11.81 -20.53 9.98
CA SER A 148 -12.54 -21.39 10.91
C SER A 148 -11.57 -21.96 11.95
N PHE A 149 -12.03 -22.08 13.19
CA PHE A 149 -11.23 -22.61 14.29
C PHE A 149 -12.08 -23.55 15.14
N ALA A 150 -11.53 -24.70 15.49
CA ALA A 150 -12.20 -25.61 16.42
C ALA A 150 -12.27 -24.97 17.82
N GLU A 151 -13.39 -25.16 18.50
CA GLU A 151 -13.45 -24.80 19.91
C GLU A 151 -12.43 -25.57 20.76
N ASN A 152 -12.10 -25.02 21.92
CA ASN A 152 -11.15 -25.56 22.89
C ASN A 152 -9.71 -25.75 22.34
N ALA A 153 -9.48 -25.49 21.05
CA ALA A 153 -8.17 -25.59 20.42
C ALA A 153 -7.26 -24.42 20.82
N THR A 154 -5.97 -24.59 20.55
CA THR A 154 -4.92 -23.58 20.80
C THR A 154 -4.06 -23.42 19.57
N GLY A 155 -3.52 -22.21 19.35
CA GLY A 155 -2.56 -21.94 18.28
C GLY A 155 -3.04 -20.88 17.30
N THR A 156 -2.47 -20.91 16.10
CA THR A 156 -2.77 -19.95 15.04
C THR A 156 -4.18 -20.15 14.50
N VAL A 157 -5.00 -19.10 14.57
CA VAL A 157 -6.34 -19.08 14.00
C VAL A 157 -6.38 -18.42 12.63
N TYR A 158 -5.51 -17.43 12.42
CA TYR A 158 -5.41 -16.68 11.17
C TYR A 158 -3.98 -16.17 11.01
N THR A 159 -3.53 -16.01 9.77
CA THR A 159 -2.26 -15.35 9.47
C THR A 159 -2.53 -14.21 8.52
N ALA A 160 -2.39 -12.99 9.02
CA ALA A 160 -2.43 -11.80 8.20
C ALA A 160 -1.26 -11.82 7.22
N ALA A 161 -1.55 -11.50 5.96
CA ALA A 161 -0.56 -11.37 4.92
C ALA A 161 -0.83 -10.08 4.15
N GLY A 162 0.24 -9.49 3.63
CA GLY A 162 0.14 -8.29 2.81
C GLY A 162 1.24 -8.23 1.77
N SER A 163 1.08 -7.30 0.85
CA SER A 163 2.10 -6.95 -0.13
C SER A 163 2.20 -5.45 -0.25
N ASP A 164 3.41 -4.99 -0.48
CA ASP A 164 3.70 -3.60 -0.82
C ASP A 164 4.24 -3.53 -2.25
N PRO A 165 3.75 -2.61 -3.09
CA PRO A 165 4.35 -2.35 -4.39
C PRO A 165 5.81 -1.90 -4.33
N ASP A 166 6.25 -1.29 -3.22
CA ASP A 166 7.61 -0.81 -3.04
C ASP A 166 8.57 -1.96 -2.70
N ALA A 167 9.69 -2.01 -3.43
CA ALA A 167 10.65 -3.10 -3.29
C ALA A 167 11.34 -3.09 -1.91
N ASN A 168 11.45 -4.28 -1.31
CA ASN A 168 12.10 -4.52 -0.01
C ASN A 168 11.44 -3.82 1.19
N THR A 169 10.16 -3.49 1.10
CA THR A 169 9.39 -2.96 2.24
C THR A 169 9.08 -4.04 3.27
N ALA A 170 9.39 -3.76 4.53
CA ALA A 170 9.03 -4.62 5.65
C ALA A 170 7.63 -4.26 6.16
N LEU A 171 6.74 -5.24 6.19
CA LEU A 171 5.36 -5.03 6.64
C LEU A 171 5.20 -5.28 8.14
N SER A 172 4.27 -4.55 8.74
CA SER A 172 3.71 -4.87 10.04
C SER A 172 2.18 -4.89 10.00
N PHE A 173 1.56 -5.58 10.96
CA PHE A 173 0.12 -5.83 10.99
C PHE A 173 -0.49 -5.44 12.33
N ALA A 174 -1.73 -4.96 12.30
CA ALA A 174 -2.52 -4.70 13.49
C ALA A 174 -3.95 -5.22 13.36
N LEU A 175 -4.56 -5.51 14.50
CA LEU A 175 -5.97 -5.90 14.59
C LEU A 175 -6.84 -4.72 15.04
N GLY A 176 -8.02 -4.64 14.45
CA GLY A 176 -9.15 -3.83 14.89
C GLY A 176 -10.44 -4.64 14.82
N GLY A 177 -11.59 -3.97 14.83
CA GLY A 177 -12.90 -4.63 14.85
C GLY A 177 -13.48 -4.80 16.25
N VAL A 178 -14.68 -5.37 16.33
CA VAL A 178 -15.45 -5.49 17.58
C VAL A 178 -14.86 -6.55 18.51
N ASP A 179 -14.32 -7.63 17.94
CA ASP A 179 -13.78 -8.76 18.71
C ASP A 179 -12.26 -8.75 18.84
N ALA A 180 -11.58 -7.70 18.33
CA ALA A 180 -10.12 -7.60 18.30
C ALA A 180 -9.45 -7.85 19.66
N ALA A 181 -10.12 -7.41 20.73
CA ALA A 181 -9.60 -7.52 22.10
C ALA A 181 -9.43 -8.98 22.57
N LEU A 182 -10.09 -9.95 21.91
CA LEU A 182 -10.03 -11.38 22.24
C LEU A 182 -8.84 -12.10 21.57
N PHE A 183 -8.08 -11.39 20.72
CA PHE A 183 -6.98 -11.96 19.95
C PHE A 183 -5.63 -11.28 20.27
N ASN A 184 -4.55 -12.04 20.08
CA ASN A 184 -3.20 -11.53 19.95
C ASN A 184 -2.81 -11.51 18.47
N ILE A 185 -1.94 -10.57 18.09
CA ILE A 185 -1.26 -10.58 16.79
C ILE A 185 0.25 -10.41 17.00
N ASP A 186 1.04 -11.24 16.35
CA ASP A 186 2.44 -10.94 16.11
C ASP A 186 2.50 -9.96 14.94
N THR A 187 2.89 -8.72 15.25
CA THR A 187 2.85 -7.62 14.29
C THR A 187 3.81 -7.81 13.12
N ALA A 188 4.85 -8.64 13.23
CA ALA A 188 5.81 -8.86 12.16
C ALA A 188 5.44 -10.07 11.29
N SER A 189 5.03 -11.17 11.92
CA SER A 189 4.67 -12.41 11.18
C SER A 189 3.21 -12.46 10.74
N GLY A 190 2.35 -11.57 11.26
CA GLY A 190 0.92 -11.54 11.00
C GLY A 190 0.14 -12.67 11.67
N VAL A 191 0.78 -13.52 12.48
CA VAL A 191 0.13 -14.64 13.16
C VAL A 191 -0.85 -14.13 14.21
N VAL A 192 -2.09 -14.58 14.11
CA VAL A 192 -3.20 -14.27 15.04
C VAL A 192 -3.56 -15.50 15.85
N THR A 193 -3.75 -15.32 17.15
CA THR A 193 -4.17 -16.37 18.10
C THR A 193 -5.27 -15.85 19.02
N PHE A 194 -6.13 -16.75 19.52
CA PHE A 194 -7.02 -16.41 20.62
C PHE A 194 -6.23 -16.18 21.91
N LYS A 195 -6.63 -15.19 22.72
CA LYS A 195 -6.09 -14.99 24.08
C LYS A 195 -6.56 -16.07 25.05
N THR A 196 -7.77 -16.55 24.86
CA THR A 196 -8.39 -17.64 25.61
C THR A 196 -9.08 -18.53 24.61
N SER A 197 -8.86 -19.84 24.70
CA SER A 197 -9.48 -20.80 23.77
C SER A 197 -11.00 -20.59 23.74
N PRO A 198 -11.60 -20.53 22.54
CA PRO A 198 -13.04 -20.31 22.40
C PRO A 198 -13.81 -21.56 22.84
N ASN A 199 -15.04 -21.36 23.28
CA ASN A 199 -15.99 -22.42 23.62
C ASN A 199 -17.29 -22.12 22.85
N PHE A 200 -17.79 -23.09 22.09
CA PHE A 200 -18.89 -22.88 21.15
C PHE A 200 -20.24 -22.71 21.87
N GLU A 201 -20.40 -23.34 23.03
CA GLU A 201 -21.60 -23.30 23.86
C GLU A 201 -21.67 -22.03 24.74
N ALA A 202 -20.52 -21.36 24.92
CA ALA A 202 -20.36 -20.13 25.68
C ALA A 202 -19.55 -19.08 24.90
N PRO A 203 -20.07 -18.61 23.74
CA PRO A 203 -19.38 -17.64 22.90
C PRO A 203 -19.10 -16.35 23.67
N THR A 204 -17.91 -15.83 23.47
CA THR A 204 -17.43 -14.57 24.06
C THR A 204 -17.37 -13.43 23.04
N ASP A 205 -17.71 -13.71 21.77
CA ASP A 205 -17.80 -12.72 20.72
C ASP A 205 -18.92 -11.69 20.97
N ALA A 206 -18.76 -10.53 20.34
CA ALA A 206 -19.77 -9.51 20.26
C ALA A 206 -20.93 -9.97 19.38
N GLY A 207 -21.96 -10.54 20.01
CA GLY A 207 -23.14 -11.05 19.32
C GLY A 207 -23.53 -12.45 19.77
N ALA A 208 -22.61 -13.14 20.45
CA ALA A 208 -22.77 -14.49 20.96
C ALA A 208 -23.21 -15.47 19.86
N ASN A 209 -22.64 -15.33 18.66
CA ASN A 209 -23.07 -16.06 17.46
C ASN A 209 -21.98 -17.01 16.89
N ASN A 210 -20.87 -17.20 17.60
CA ASN A 210 -19.71 -18.00 17.19
C ASN A 210 -18.99 -17.48 15.94
N VAL A 211 -19.21 -16.22 15.57
CA VAL A 211 -18.49 -15.51 14.51
C VAL A 211 -17.81 -14.29 15.12
N TYR A 212 -16.48 -14.35 15.15
CA TYR A 212 -15.64 -13.29 15.70
C TYR A 212 -15.24 -12.34 14.57
N ASP A 213 -15.72 -11.10 14.65
CA ASP A 213 -15.56 -10.06 13.65
C ASP A 213 -14.36 -9.15 14.00
N ILE A 214 -13.25 -9.40 13.32
CA ILE A 214 -12.03 -8.59 13.42
C ILE A 214 -11.78 -7.80 12.13
N THR A 215 -10.90 -6.81 12.20
CA THR A 215 -10.29 -6.19 11.03
C THR A 215 -8.78 -6.31 11.09
N VAL A 216 -8.15 -6.39 9.91
CA VAL A 216 -6.70 -6.46 9.74
C VAL A 216 -6.24 -5.25 8.94
N THR A 217 -5.18 -4.59 9.39
CA THR A 217 -4.52 -3.49 8.69
C THR A 217 -3.04 -3.80 8.53
N ALA A 218 -2.47 -3.60 7.34
CA ALA A 218 -1.05 -3.69 7.07
C ALA A 218 -0.41 -2.29 7.05
N PHE A 219 0.86 -2.18 7.44
CA PHE A 219 1.64 -0.95 7.50
C PHE A 219 3.03 -1.19 6.92
N ASP A 220 3.56 -0.20 6.20
CA ASP A 220 4.93 -0.19 5.65
C ASP A 220 5.92 0.64 6.50
N GLY A 221 5.44 1.22 7.61
CA GLY A 221 6.17 2.15 8.49
C GLY A 221 5.83 3.63 8.29
N SER A 222 5.23 3.99 7.15
CA SER A 222 4.83 5.36 6.78
C SER A 222 3.33 5.47 6.46
N LEU A 223 2.78 4.51 5.72
CA LEU A 223 1.39 4.41 5.32
C LEU A 223 0.74 3.11 5.83
N SER A 224 -0.59 3.09 5.75
CA SER A 224 -1.41 1.96 6.15
C SER A 224 -2.37 1.57 5.05
N SER A 225 -2.65 0.27 4.94
CA SER A 225 -3.70 -0.25 4.08
C SER A 225 -5.09 0.21 4.54
N ALA A 226 -6.10 0.01 3.71
CA ALA A 226 -7.47 -0.06 4.21
C ALA A 226 -7.62 -1.25 5.18
N ALA A 227 -8.50 -1.12 6.18
CA ALA A 227 -8.81 -2.21 7.09
C ALA A 227 -9.67 -3.27 6.37
N GLN A 228 -9.22 -4.53 6.38
CA GLN A 228 -9.96 -5.67 5.82
C GLN A 228 -10.75 -6.36 6.93
N ALA A 229 -12.06 -6.53 6.75
CA ALA A 229 -12.87 -7.34 7.66
C ALA A 229 -12.56 -8.83 7.50
N VAL A 230 -12.46 -9.54 8.62
CA VAL A 230 -12.22 -10.98 8.67
C VAL A 230 -13.19 -11.60 9.67
N ALA A 231 -13.97 -12.59 9.20
CA ALA A 231 -14.88 -13.36 10.04
C ALA A 231 -14.22 -14.70 10.46
N ILE A 232 -13.99 -14.88 11.75
CA ILE A 232 -13.46 -16.13 12.30
C ILE A 232 -14.61 -16.92 12.92
N THR A 233 -15.00 -18.04 12.30
CA THR A 233 -16.07 -18.91 12.81
C THR A 233 -15.52 -19.99 13.73
N VAL A 234 -16.02 -20.04 14.96
CA VAL A 234 -15.72 -21.16 15.87
C VAL A 234 -16.64 -22.33 15.52
N THR A 235 -16.07 -23.52 15.35
CA THR A 235 -16.82 -24.73 15.03
C THR A 235 -16.96 -25.60 16.27
N ASN A 236 -18.18 -26.10 16.51
CA ASN A 236 -18.46 -27.04 17.58
C ASN A 236 -17.65 -28.34 17.39
N VAL A 237 -17.08 -28.86 18.48
CA VAL A 237 -16.40 -30.15 18.55
C VAL A 237 -16.93 -30.95 19.73
N ASN A 238 -17.79 -31.93 19.43
CA ASN A 238 -18.41 -32.81 20.42
C ASN A 238 -17.48 -33.22 21.60
N GLU A 239 -17.83 -32.78 22.80
CA GLU A 239 -17.24 -33.15 24.07
C GLU A 239 -17.88 -34.41 24.69
N ALA A 240 -17.24 -34.94 25.73
CA ALA A 240 -17.79 -36.06 26.48
C ALA A 240 -18.71 -35.54 27.60
N PRO A 241 -19.84 -36.23 27.87
CA PRO A 241 -20.66 -35.91 29.03
C PRO A 241 -19.91 -36.15 30.35
N SER A 242 -20.23 -35.35 31.35
CA SER A 242 -19.68 -35.42 32.71
C SER A 242 -20.73 -35.81 33.74
N ILE A 243 -20.32 -36.49 34.82
CA ILE A 243 -21.19 -36.81 35.96
C ILE A 243 -21.19 -35.63 36.93
N THR A 244 -22.37 -35.15 37.30
CA THR A 244 -22.57 -33.99 38.19
C THR A 244 -23.18 -34.36 39.54
N SER A 245 -23.76 -35.56 39.65
CA SER A 245 -24.21 -36.12 40.93
C SER A 245 -23.03 -36.42 41.87
N GLY A 246 -23.24 -36.29 43.18
CA GLY A 246 -22.19 -36.49 44.19
C GLY A 246 -21.67 -37.94 44.27
N SER A 247 -20.45 -38.15 44.76
CA SER A 247 -19.77 -39.46 44.72
C SER A 247 -20.24 -40.49 45.76
N SER A 248 -21.26 -40.18 46.56
CA SER A 248 -21.73 -41.08 47.61
C SER A 248 -23.23 -40.99 47.84
N ALA A 249 -23.80 -42.10 48.30
CA ALA A 249 -25.14 -42.20 48.84
C ALA A 249 -25.09 -42.95 50.17
N SER A 250 -26.00 -42.62 51.08
CA SER A 250 -26.27 -43.42 52.27
C SER A 250 -27.70 -43.93 52.18
N PHE A 251 -27.90 -45.17 52.62
CA PHE A 251 -29.20 -45.82 52.56
C PHE A 251 -29.40 -46.61 53.86
N ALA A 252 -30.60 -46.52 54.41
CA ALA A 252 -30.90 -47.18 55.68
C ALA A 252 -30.93 -48.70 55.49
N GLU A 253 -30.38 -49.42 56.47
CA GLU A 253 -30.55 -50.87 56.53
C GLU A 253 -32.04 -51.24 56.59
N ASN A 254 -32.42 -52.32 55.92
CA ASN A 254 -33.80 -52.81 55.84
C ASN A 254 -34.83 -51.86 55.15
N ALA A 255 -34.39 -50.84 54.41
CA ALA A 255 -35.26 -50.00 53.59
C ALA A 255 -35.37 -50.49 52.13
N THR A 256 -36.34 -49.97 51.38
CA THR A 256 -36.47 -50.14 49.91
C THR A 256 -36.72 -48.78 49.25
N GLY A 257 -36.24 -48.58 48.02
CA GLY A 257 -36.41 -47.33 47.28
C GLY A 257 -35.17 -46.89 46.51
N THR A 258 -35.20 -45.66 46.00
CA THR A 258 -34.08 -45.05 45.26
C THR A 258 -32.91 -44.77 46.21
N VAL A 259 -31.77 -45.40 45.94
CA VAL A 259 -30.53 -45.22 46.70
C VAL A 259 -29.77 -44.00 46.22
N TYR A 260 -29.76 -43.78 44.91
CA TYR A 260 -28.96 -42.76 44.27
C TYR A 260 -29.63 -42.36 42.96
N THR A 261 -29.61 -41.07 42.67
CA THR A 261 -30.00 -40.54 41.37
C THR A 261 -28.75 -39.99 40.71
N ALA A 262 -28.28 -40.69 39.67
CA ALA A 262 -27.18 -40.19 38.86
C ALA A 262 -27.66 -38.98 38.05
N ALA A 263 -26.81 -37.96 37.98
CA ALA A 263 -27.00 -36.79 37.16
C ALA A 263 -25.72 -36.55 36.35
N GLY A 264 -25.88 -36.07 35.14
CA GLY A 264 -24.78 -35.66 34.27
C GLY A 264 -25.16 -34.47 33.43
N SER A 265 -24.16 -33.84 32.84
CA SER A 265 -24.30 -32.76 31.86
C SER A 265 -23.37 -33.03 30.69
N ASP A 266 -23.88 -32.78 29.50
CA ASP A 266 -23.12 -32.82 28.25
C ASP A 266 -23.05 -31.39 27.72
N PRO A 267 -21.85 -30.83 27.45
CA PRO A 267 -21.74 -29.51 26.85
C PRO A 267 -22.56 -29.34 25.57
N ASP A 268 -22.63 -30.36 24.72
CA ASP A 268 -23.27 -30.30 23.39
C ASP A 268 -24.81 -30.49 23.38
N ALA A 269 -25.42 -30.76 24.54
CA ALA A 269 -26.82 -31.25 24.63
C ALA A 269 -27.93 -30.19 24.59
#